data_AF-A0A1Y1MQA6-F1
#
_entry.id   AF-A0A1Y1MQA6-F1
#
_cell.length_a   1.000
_cell.length_b   1.000
_cell.length_c   1.000
_cell.angle_alpha   90.00
_cell.angle_beta   90.00
_cell.angle_gamma   90.00
#
_symmetry.space_group_name_H-M   'P 1'
#
loop_
_entity.id
_entity.type
_entity.pdbx_description
1 polymer ?
#
loop_
_entity_poly.entity_id
_entity_poly.type
_entity_poly.pdbx_seq_one_letter_code
_entity_poly.pdbx_strand_id
1 'polypeptide(L)'
;SINSPVPLVPNMIEIGGFHVNPPKPLSKDLQDYLDEAKDGAIYFSMGSNLQGKDMNKEVRDAILKVFSKLKHKVLWKWEADVLPNQPKNVRLGKWFPQQDILAHPNIKLFITHGGYLSTTE
;
A
#
# COMPACT_ATOMS: atom_id res chain seq x y z
N SER A 1 4.50 22.78 4.30
CA SER A 1 5.24 22.00 5.31
C SER A 1 4.24 21.52 6.36
N ILE A 2 4.24 20.23 6.68
CA ILE A 2 3.42 19.65 7.77
C ILE A 2 4.07 19.82 9.16
N ASN A 3 5.30 20.34 9.20
CA ASN A 3 6.08 20.50 10.42
C ASN A 3 6.18 21.98 10.84
N SER A 4 6.25 22.20 12.15
CA SER A 4 6.56 23.52 12.72
C SER A 4 7.98 23.95 12.34
N PRO A 5 8.24 25.26 12.17
CA PRO A 5 9.59 25.74 11.91
C PRO A 5 10.50 25.41 13.09
N VAL A 6 11.65 24.80 12.81
CA VAL A 6 12.68 24.48 13.81
C VAL A 6 14.04 25.01 13.32
N PRO A 7 14.90 25.50 14.22
CA PRO A 7 16.25 25.92 13.85
C PRO A 7 17.08 24.70 13.43
N LEU A 8 17.71 24.78 12.25
CA LEU A 8 18.63 23.76 11.75
C LEU A 8 20.08 24.16 12.06
N VAL A 9 20.98 23.18 12.21
CA VAL A 9 22.42 23.46 12.35
C VAL A 9 23.00 23.91 11.00
N PRO A 10 24.05 24.75 10.98
CA PRO A 10 24.58 25.34 9.73
C PRO A 10 24.97 24.34 8.64
N ASN A 11 25.29 23.09 9.00
CA ASN A 11 25.71 22.04 8.07
C ASN A 11 24.60 21.01 7.78
N MET A 12 23.34 21.31 8.09
CA MET A 12 22.22 20.41 7.80
C MET A 12 21.74 20.59 6.36
N ILE A 13 21.65 19.50 5.61
CA ILE A 13 21.13 19.46 4.24
C ILE A 13 19.94 18.49 4.21
N GLU A 14 18.77 18.98 3.80
CA GLU A 14 17.59 18.15 3.63
C GLU A 14 17.65 17.38 2.30
N ILE A 15 17.66 16.05 2.37
CA ILE A 15 17.68 15.15 1.20
C ILE A 15 16.41 14.28 1.17
N GLY A 16 15.26 14.94 1.28
CA GLY A 16 13.95 14.27 1.25
C GLY A 16 13.78 13.40 0.01
N GLY A 17 13.18 12.22 0.17
CA GLY A 17 12.88 11.31 -0.94
C GLY A 17 14.11 10.62 -1.56
N PHE A 18 15.30 10.68 -0.94
CA PHE A 18 16.51 10.05 -1.48
C PHE A 18 16.40 8.54 -1.76
N HIS A 19 15.47 7.85 -1.10
CA HIS A 19 15.21 6.42 -1.31
C HIS A 19 14.26 6.13 -2.48
N VAL A 20 13.61 7.15 -3.04
CA VAL A 20 12.65 7.01 -4.15
C VAL A 20 13.43 6.89 -5.46
N ASN A 21 13.32 5.74 -6.10
CA ASN A 21 13.96 5.46 -7.38
C ASN A 21 12.98 5.66 -8.55
N PRO A 22 13.44 5.75 -9.80
CA PRO A 22 12.55 5.58 -10.95
C PRO A 22 11.81 4.23 -10.88
N PRO A 23 10.50 4.19 -11.19
CA PRO A 23 9.72 2.96 -11.10
C PRO A 23 10.23 1.92 -12.08
N LYS A 24 10.29 0.68 -11.61
CA LYS A 24 10.65 -0.49 -12.40
C LYS A 24 9.39 -1.18 -12.92
N PRO A 25 9.50 -1.91 -14.04
CA PRO A 25 8.37 -2.72 -14.52
C PRO A 25 7.92 -3.73 -13.46
N LEU A 26 6.61 -3.81 -13.24
CA LEU A 26 6.01 -4.83 -12.38
C LEU A 26 6.15 -6.21 -13.02
N SER A 27 6.04 -7.26 -12.20
CA SER A 27 5.88 -8.61 -12.74
C SER A 27 4.60 -8.68 -13.58
N LYS A 28 4.63 -9.50 -14.64
CA LYS A 28 3.53 -9.57 -15.61
C LYS A 28 2.17 -9.80 -14.94
N ASP A 29 2.12 -10.67 -13.95
CA ASP A 29 0.91 -10.99 -13.20
C ASP A 29 0.36 -9.81 -12.37
N LEU A 30 1.23 -8.93 -11.85
CA LEU A 30 0.81 -7.73 -11.12
C LEU A 30 0.42 -6.61 -12.09
N GLN A 31 1.18 -6.47 -13.17
CA GLN A 31 0.89 -5.53 -14.25
C GLN A 31 -0.50 -5.81 -14.84
N ASP A 32 -0.75 -7.03 -15.30
CA ASP A 32 -2.05 -7.44 -15.87
C ASP A 32 -3.19 -7.21 -14.87
N TYR A 33 -2.97 -7.55 -13.58
CA TYR A 33 -3.97 -7.35 -12.54
C TYR A 33 -4.34 -5.87 -12.36
N LEU A 34 -3.36 -4.97 -12.36
CA LEU A 34 -3.59 -3.54 -12.22
C LEU A 34 -4.10 -2.88 -13.50
N ASP A 35 -3.67 -3.33 -14.68
CA ASP A 35 -4.15 -2.82 -15.97
C ASP A 35 -5.62 -3.14 -16.22
N GLU A 36 -6.06 -4.32 -15.80
CA GLU A 36 -7.48 -4.71 -15.83
C GLU A 36 -8.37 -3.98 -14.81
N ALA A 37 -7.79 -3.19 -13.90
CA ALA A 37 -8.53 -2.47 -12.87
C ALA A 37 -9.26 -1.24 -13.44
N LYS A 38 -10.35 -1.47 -14.19
CA LYS A 38 -11.12 -0.41 -14.88
C LYS A 38 -11.65 0.68 -13.96
N ASP A 39 -12.10 0.30 -12.76
CA ASP A 39 -12.57 1.23 -11.73
C ASP A 39 -11.41 1.78 -10.87
N GLY A 40 -10.17 1.36 -11.12
CA GLY A 40 -9.00 1.64 -10.29
C GLY A 40 -8.71 0.57 -9.24
N ALA A 41 -7.59 0.74 -8.56
CA ALA A 41 -7.06 -0.20 -7.59
C ALA A 41 -6.66 0.48 -6.27
N ILE A 42 -6.83 -0.25 -5.17
CA ILE A 42 -6.47 0.15 -3.82
C ILE A 42 -5.28 -0.70 -3.38
N TYR A 43 -4.25 -0.07 -2.83
CA TYR A 43 -3.16 -0.76 -2.17
C TYR A 43 -3.30 -0.63 -0.65
N PHE A 44 -3.31 -1.74 0.06
CA PHE A 44 -3.40 -1.80 1.52
C PHE A 44 -2.14 -2.46 2.08
N SER A 45 -1.36 -1.72 2.87
CA SER A 45 -0.13 -2.21 3.50
C SER A 45 0.12 -1.55 4.85
N MET A 46 0.24 -2.36 5.90
CA MET A 46 0.52 -1.89 7.27
C MET A 46 2.03 -1.88 7.59
N GLY A 47 2.88 -1.96 6.57
CA GLY A 47 4.33 -2.05 6.74
C GLY A 47 4.78 -3.42 7.25
N SER A 48 6.01 -3.51 7.76
CA SER A 48 6.58 -4.75 8.32
C SER A 48 6.28 -4.95 9.80
N ASN A 49 6.09 -3.86 10.55
CA ASN A 49 5.91 -3.88 12.00
C ASN A 49 4.49 -4.26 12.42
N LEU A 50 3.48 -3.76 11.72
CA LEU A 50 2.08 -4.10 11.94
C LEU A 50 1.68 -5.15 10.92
N GLN A 51 1.54 -6.39 11.37
CA GLN A 51 1.15 -7.50 10.51
C GLN A 51 -0.37 -7.55 10.40
N GLY A 52 -0.90 -7.63 9.19
CA GLY A 52 -2.34 -7.71 8.95
C GLY A 52 -2.96 -8.94 9.62
N LYS A 53 -2.22 -10.05 9.71
CA LYS A 53 -2.69 -11.28 10.37
C LYS A 53 -3.01 -11.11 11.86
N ASP A 54 -2.40 -10.14 12.52
CA ASP A 54 -2.58 -9.88 13.95
C ASP A 54 -3.65 -8.80 14.20
N MET A 55 -4.28 -8.30 13.13
CA MET A 55 -5.41 -7.37 13.22
C MET A 55 -6.59 -8.04 13.91
N ASN A 56 -7.24 -7.29 14.81
CA ASN A 56 -8.42 -7.78 15.49
C ASN A 56 -9.50 -8.19 14.46
N LYS A 57 -10.17 -9.31 14.72
CA LYS A 57 -11.09 -9.97 13.81
C LYS A 57 -12.21 -9.03 13.37
N GLU A 58 -12.80 -8.27 14.30
CA GLU A 58 -13.90 -7.35 13.99
C GLU A 58 -13.46 -6.25 13.03
N VAL A 59 -12.25 -5.72 13.21
CA VAL A 59 -11.68 -4.68 12.35
C VAL A 59 -11.40 -5.24 10.96
N ARG A 60 -10.75 -6.40 10.88
CA ARG A 60 -10.44 -7.08 9.63
C ARG A 60 -11.73 -7.40 8.84
N ASP A 61 -12.72 -7.98 9.51
CA ASP A 61 -13.98 -8.37 8.88
C ASP A 61 -14.77 -7.11 8.42
N ALA A 62 -14.70 -6.00 9.15
CA ALA A 62 -15.28 -4.73 8.72
C ALA A 62 -14.61 -4.17 7.46
N ILE A 63 -13.26 -4.20 7.38
CA ILE A 63 -12.49 -3.79 6.20
C ILE A 63 -12.86 -4.67 4.99
N LEU A 64 -12.89 -5.99 5.17
CA LEU A 64 -13.27 -6.93 4.10
C LEU A 64 -14.70 -6.71 3.61
N LYS A 65 -15.63 -6.40 4.52
CA LYS A 65 -17.02 -6.06 4.18
C LYS A 65 -17.13 -4.76 3.38
N VAL A 66 -16.24 -3.80 3.59
CA VAL A 66 -16.16 -2.59 2.76
C VAL A 66 -15.59 -2.96 1.40
N PHE A 67 -14.45 -3.65 1.34
CA PHE A 67 -13.80 -4.04 0.09
C PHE A 67 -14.70 -4.88 -0.81
N SER A 68 -15.50 -5.79 -0.25
CA SER A 68 -16.42 -6.64 -1.03
C SER A 68 -17.53 -5.87 -1.74
N LYS A 69 -17.82 -4.63 -1.32
CA LYS A 69 -18.82 -3.76 -1.93
C LYS A 69 -18.23 -2.82 -2.98
N LEU A 70 -16.90 -2.74 -3.08
CA LEU A 70 -16.22 -1.88 -4.03
C LEU A 70 -16.02 -2.62 -5.36
N LYS A 71 -16.12 -1.86 -6.46
CA LYS A 71 -15.77 -2.35 -7.80
C LYS A 71 -14.26 -2.37 -8.05
N HIS A 72 -13.52 -1.58 -7.27
CA HIS A 72 -12.06 -1.48 -7.32
C HIS A 72 -11.40 -2.83 -7.02
N LYS A 73 -10.28 -3.09 -7.69
CA LYS A 73 -9.37 -4.17 -7.31
C LYS A 73 -8.60 -3.76 -6.05
N VAL A 74 -8.23 -4.72 -5.21
CA VAL A 74 -7.51 -4.45 -3.95
C VAL A 74 -6.29 -5.35 -3.87
N LEU A 75 -5.11 -4.74 -3.76
CA LEU A 75 -3.88 -5.42 -3.36
C LEU A 75 -3.73 -5.26 -1.85
N TRP A 76 -3.69 -6.38 -1.12
CA TRP A 76 -3.50 -6.38 0.33
C TRP A 76 -2.23 -7.15 0.70
N LYS A 77 -1.24 -6.43 1.23
CA LYS A 77 -0.05 -7.03 1.83
C LYS A 77 -0.43 -7.82 3.10
N TRP A 78 -0.30 -9.14 3.04
CA TRP A 78 -0.81 -10.07 4.06
C TRP A 78 0.19 -11.20 4.32
N GLU A 79 0.47 -11.46 5.60
CA GLU A 79 1.60 -12.32 6.01
C GLU A 79 1.26 -13.81 6.11
N ALA A 80 -0.02 -14.19 6.09
CA ALA A 80 -0.45 -15.58 6.15
C ALA A 80 -0.92 -16.10 4.77
N ASP A 81 -1.10 -17.42 4.63
CA ASP A 81 -1.50 -18.01 3.35
C ASP A 81 -3.01 -17.87 3.07
N VAL A 82 -3.81 -17.73 4.13
CA VAL A 82 -5.27 -17.66 4.04
C VAL A 82 -5.78 -16.41 4.75
N LEU A 83 -6.69 -15.70 4.08
CA LEU A 83 -7.50 -14.64 4.67
C LEU A 83 -8.96 -15.13 4.78
N PRO A 84 -9.48 -15.34 6.00
CA PRO A 84 -10.88 -15.71 6.17
C PRO A 84 -11.80 -14.66 5.53
N ASN A 85 -12.83 -15.11 4.81
CA ASN A 85 -13.81 -14.25 4.12
C ASN A 85 -13.21 -13.32 3.05
N GLN A 86 -12.10 -13.71 2.40
CA GLN A 86 -11.49 -12.95 1.33
C GLN A 86 -12.48 -12.65 0.18
N PRO A 87 -12.76 -11.36 -0.13
CA PRO A 87 -13.55 -10.97 -1.28
C PRO A 87 -12.85 -11.28 -2.60
N LYS A 88 -13.62 -11.53 -3.67
CA LYS A 88 -13.08 -11.87 -5.00
C LYS A 88 -12.20 -10.77 -5.62
N ASN A 89 -12.44 -9.51 -5.26
CA ASN A 89 -11.67 -8.36 -5.73
C ASN A 89 -10.40 -8.09 -4.90
N VAL A 90 -10.15 -8.86 -3.83
CA VAL A 90 -8.95 -8.74 -3.00
C VAL A 90 -7.93 -9.78 -3.41
N ARG A 91 -6.73 -9.33 -3.77
CA ARG A 91 -5.56 -10.16 -4.04
C ARG A 91 -4.52 -9.98 -2.93
N LEU A 92 -4.04 -11.09 -2.40
CA LEU A 92 -3.05 -11.11 -1.32
C LEU A 92 -1.63 -11.26 -1.87
N GLY A 93 -0.67 -10.74 -1.12
CA GLY A 93 0.75 -11.00 -1.32
C GLY A 93 1.51 -10.80 -0.02
N LYS A 94 2.44 -11.70 0.28
CA LYS A 94 3.36 -11.55 1.44
C LYS A 94 4.30 -10.37 1.27
N TRP A 95 4.65 -10.11 0.02
CA TRP A 95 5.50 -9.00 -0.37
C TRP A 95 5.03 -8.40 -1.69
N PHE A 96 5.23 -7.10 -1.82
CA PHE A 96 4.86 -6.31 -2.99
C PHE A 96 5.94 -5.25 -3.25
N PRO A 97 6.29 -4.96 -4.51
CA PRO A 97 7.16 -3.83 -4.85
C PRO A 97 6.38 -2.51 -4.66
N GLN A 98 6.31 -2.02 -3.42
CA GLN A 98 5.44 -0.90 -3.01
C GLN A 98 5.62 0.33 -3.89
N GLN A 99 6.85 0.81 -4.06
CA GLN A 99 7.16 1.98 -4.88
C GLN A 99 6.67 1.85 -6.33
N ASP A 100 6.89 0.68 -6.94
CA ASP A 100 6.49 0.43 -8.33
C ASP A 100 4.96 0.31 -8.47
N ILE A 101 4.28 -0.25 -7.45
CA ILE A 101 2.82 -0.28 -7.39
C ILE A 101 2.26 1.13 -7.22
N LEU A 102 2.80 1.93 -6.30
CA LEU A 102 2.35 3.30 -6.05
C LEU A 102 2.54 4.20 -7.28
N ALA A 103 3.55 3.92 -8.10
CA ALA A 103 3.75 4.60 -9.38
C ALA A 103 2.76 4.18 -10.50
N HIS A 104 1.97 3.12 -10.30
CA HIS A 104 1.07 2.62 -11.33
C HIS A 104 -0.18 3.53 -11.48
N PRO A 105 -0.57 3.92 -12.72
CA PRO A 105 -1.63 4.93 -12.94
C PRO A 105 -3.02 4.51 -12.43
N ASN A 106 -3.27 3.20 -12.30
CA ASN A 106 -4.53 2.67 -11.78
C ASN A 106 -4.60 2.59 -10.25
N ILE A 107 -3.51 2.83 -9.50
CA ILE A 107 -3.60 2.99 -8.05
C ILE A 107 -4.28 4.33 -7.74
N LYS A 108 -5.39 4.28 -7.00
CA LYS A 108 -6.18 5.47 -6.61
C LYS A 108 -6.16 5.76 -5.12
N LEU A 109 -5.82 4.76 -4.31
CA LEU A 109 -5.79 4.87 -2.86
C LEU A 109 -4.70 3.98 -2.28
N PHE A 110 -3.88 4.56 -1.42
CA PHE A 110 -2.96 3.84 -0.55
C PHE A 110 -3.47 3.91 0.89
N ILE A 111 -3.80 2.76 1.47
CA ILE A 111 -4.13 2.62 2.88
C ILE A 111 -2.89 2.10 3.60
N THR A 112 -2.32 2.95 4.46
CA THR A 112 -1.06 2.70 5.17
C THR A 112 -1.15 2.97 6.66
N HIS A 113 -0.25 2.37 7.43
CA HIS A 113 -0.06 2.64 8.86
C HIS A 113 0.55 4.02 9.17
N GLY A 114 0.90 4.81 8.14
CA GLY A 114 1.50 6.14 8.31
C GLY A 114 2.99 6.11 8.63
N GLY A 115 3.68 5.01 8.29
CA GLY A 115 5.14 4.96 8.39
C GLY A 115 5.80 6.05 7.54
N TYR A 116 6.92 6.60 8.04
CA TYR A 116 7.60 7.73 7.42
C TYR A 116 7.92 7.48 5.94
N LEU A 117 8.56 6.35 5.62
CA LEU A 117 8.94 5.99 4.24
C LEU A 117 7.70 5.83 3.35
N SER A 118 6.66 5.13 3.83
CA SER A 118 5.40 4.97 3.09
C SER A 118 4.70 6.31 2.77
N THR A 119 4.95 7.36 3.54
CA THR A 119 4.34 8.68 3.30
C THR A 119 5.13 9.51 2.29
N THR A 120 6.40 9.15 2.06
CA THR A 120 7.32 9.84 1.16
C THR A 120 7.55 9.11 -0.16
N GLU A 121 6.97 7.91 -0.32
CA GLU A 121 6.98 7.11 -1.55
C GLU A 121 5.95 7.56 -2.58
#